data_AF-A0AAU4BE27-F1
#
_entry.id   AF-A0AAU4BE27-F1
#
_cell.length_a   1.000
_cell.length_b   1.000
_cell.length_c   1.000
_cell.angle_alpha   90.00
_cell.angle_beta   90.00
_cell.angle_gamma   90.00
#
_symmetry.space_group_name_H-M   'P 1'
#
loop_
_entity.id
_entity.type
_entity.pdbx_description
1 polymer ?
#
loop_
_entity_poly.entity_id
_entity_poly.type
_entity_poly.pdbx_seq_one_letter_code
_entity_poly.pdbx_strand_id
1 'polypeptide(L)'
;MPTSTDEHGRIFREAWIAGVNKHYPGEPKPGYIAPWDETPEWERQAAAAVYDQVRTFVDISAGNTSNLTREQKGRFVATCWIAQIHRHIPNPKPSYVADWDDLPKWQQQTDADIFEHIEQNP
;
A
#
# COMPACT_ATOMS: atom_id res chain seq x y z
N MET A 1 -13.78 -9.39 18.00
CA MET A 1 -12.33 -9.56 17.75
C MET A 1 -12.14 -9.36 16.26
N PRO A 2 -11.34 -8.37 15.81
CA PRO A 2 -10.99 -8.28 14.40
C PRO A 2 -10.29 -9.56 13.96
N THR A 3 -10.54 -10.00 12.72
CA THR A 3 -9.79 -11.09 12.11
C THR A 3 -8.38 -10.60 11.76
N SER A 4 -7.37 -11.48 11.70
CA SER A 4 -6.00 -11.08 11.33
C SER A 4 -5.95 -10.34 9.98
N THR A 5 -6.83 -10.69 9.04
CA THR A 5 -6.99 -9.95 7.77
C THR A 5 -7.45 -8.50 7.96
N ASP A 6 -8.33 -8.22 8.92
CA ASP A 6 -8.79 -6.85 9.22
C ASP A 6 -7.65 -6.02 9.83
N GLU A 7 -6.84 -6.63 10.71
CA GLU A 7 -5.67 -5.99 11.32
C GLU A 7 -4.59 -5.65 10.28
N HIS A 8 -4.24 -6.58 9.40
CA HIS A 8 -3.26 -6.37 8.34
C HIS A 8 -3.68 -5.24 7.39
N GLY A 9 -4.97 -5.23 7.01
CA GLY A 9 -5.53 -4.16 6.19
C GLY A 9 -5.50 -2.80 6.88
N ARG A 10 -5.78 -2.73 8.19
CA ARG A 10 -5.66 -1.50 8.99
C ARG A 10 -4.24 -0.97 8.98
N ILE A 11 -3.23 -1.81 9.22
CA ILE A 11 -1.82 -1.40 9.23
C ILE A 11 -1.41 -0.81 7.88
N PHE A 12 -1.75 -1.48 6.78
CA PHE A 12 -1.52 -0.94 5.43
C PHE A 12 -2.19 0.43 5.25
N ARG A 13 -3.47 0.54 5.65
CA ARG A 13 -4.25 1.76 5.49
C ARG A 13 -3.68 2.91 6.31
N GLU A 14 -3.28 2.66 7.55
CA GLU A 14 -2.66 3.64 8.44
C GLU A 14 -1.35 4.16 7.86
N ALA A 15 -0.50 3.26 7.32
CA ALA A 15 0.73 3.64 6.65
C ALA A 15 0.47 4.49 5.39
N TRP A 16 -0.54 4.13 4.59
CA TRP A 16 -0.97 4.96 3.47
C TRP A 16 -1.41 6.35 3.92
N ILE A 17 -2.29 6.46 4.92
CA ILE A 17 -2.81 7.75 5.41
C ILE A 17 -1.67 8.62 5.93
N ALA A 18 -0.74 8.03 6.69
CA ALA A 18 0.45 8.71 7.17
C ALA A 18 1.33 9.22 6.02
N GLY A 19 1.56 8.39 4.99
CA GLY A 19 2.32 8.78 3.81
C GLY A 19 1.63 9.88 3.00
N VAL A 20 0.32 9.80 2.79
CA VAL A 20 -0.48 10.85 2.14
C VAL A 20 -0.35 12.17 2.90
N ASN A 21 -0.54 12.18 4.22
CA ASN A 21 -0.43 13.38 5.03
C ASN A 21 0.98 14.00 4.99
N LYS A 22 2.01 13.18 4.79
CA LYS A 22 3.41 13.60 4.75
C LYS A 22 3.84 14.12 3.38
N HIS A 23 3.39 13.50 2.29
CA HIS A 23 3.93 13.73 0.95
C HIS A 23 2.97 14.39 -0.03
N TYR A 24 1.65 14.26 0.17
CA TYR A 24 0.68 14.79 -0.78
C TYR A 24 0.76 16.33 -0.83
N PRO A 25 0.87 16.93 -2.02
CA PRO A 25 0.93 18.39 -2.12
C PRO A 25 -0.44 19.00 -1.84
N GLY A 26 -0.54 19.79 -0.77
CA GLY A 26 -1.76 20.50 -0.39
C GLY A 26 -2.70 19.65 0.46
N GLU A 27 -4.00 19.94 0.39
CA GLU A 27 -5.02 19.26 1.20
C GLU A 27 -5.41 17.92 0.56
N PRO A 28 -5.23 16.77 1.27
CA PRO A 28 -5.62 15.47 0.76
C PRO A 28 -7.12 15.38 0.49
N LYS A 29 -7.49 14.64 -0.56
CA LYS A 29 -8.90 14.34 -0.83
C LYS A 29 -9.45 13.49 0.33
N PRO A 30 -10.73 13.67 0.74
CA PRO A 30 -11.33 12.86 1.81
C PRO A 30 -11.17 11.35 1.59
N GLY A 31 -11.32 10.86 0.35
CA GLY A 31 -11.12 9.45 0.03
C GLY A 31 -9.69 8.93 0.26
N TYR A 32 -8.66 9.77 0.17
CA TYR A 32 -7.29 9.35 0.45
C TYR A 32 -7.05 9.11 1.95
N ILE A 33 -7.79 9.80 2.81
CA ILE A 33 -7.62 9.79 4.26
C ILE A 33 -8.83 9.24 5.03
N ALA A 34 -9.82 8.68 4.33
CA ALA A 34 -11.01 8.08 4.94
C ALA A 34 -10.62 7.00 5.95
N PRO A 35 -11.25 6.95 7.14
CA PRO A 35 -10.92 5.98 8.17
C PRO A 35 -11.22 4.55 7.72
N TRP A 36 -10.63 3.57 8.41
CA TRP A 36 -10.78 2.14 8.08
C TRP A 36 -12.25 1.69 7.99
N ASP A 37 -13.08 2.14 8.93
CA ASP A 37 -14.49 1.74 9.01
C ASP A 37 -15.32 2.25 7.80
N GLU A 38 -14.84 3.30 7.13
CA GLU A 38 -15.43 3.85 5.90
C GLU A 38 -14.79 3.29 4.62
N THR A 39 -13.70 2.53 4.73
CA THR A 39 -12.97 1.96 3.59
C THR A 39 -13.81 0.85 2.94
N PRO A 40 -14.04 0.84 1.61
CA PRO A 40 -14.83 -0.20 0.95
C PRO A 40 -14.25 -1.62 1.14
N GLU A 41 -15.12 -2.62 1.17
CA GLU A 41 -14.71 -4.01 1.46
C GLU A 41 -13.64 -4.56 0.51
N TRP A 42 -13.75 -4.27 -0.80
CA TRP A 42 -12.75 -4.71 -1.77
C TRP A 42 -11.37 -4.09 -1.50
N GLU A 43 -11.36 -2.84 -1.02
CA GLU A 43 -10.15 -2.09 -0.73
C GLU A 43 -9.51 -2.59 0.57
N ARG A 44 -10.34 -2.96 1.57
CA ARG A 44 -9.88 -3.63 2.79
C ARG A 44 -9.20 -4.97 2.47
N GLN A 45 -9.80 -5.78 1.60
CA GLN A 45 -9.23 -7.05 1.16
C GLN A 45 -7.93 -6.85 0.37
N ALA A 46 -7.88 -5.84 -0.52
CA ALA A 46 -6.69 -5.49 -1.26
C ALA A 46 -5.55 -5.04 -0.32
N ALA A 47 -5.83 -4.15 0.63
CA ALA A 47 -4.88 -3.66 1.63
C ALA A 47 -4.27 -4.81 2.45
N ALA A 48 -5.11 -5.71 2.95
CA ALA A 48 -4.64 -6.89 3.69
C ALA A 48 -3.78 -7.81 2.81
N ALA A 49 -4.17 -8.05 1.56
CA ALA A 49 -3.41 -8.88 0.65
C ALA A 49 -2.03 -8.27 0.30
N VAL A 50 -1.95 -6.95 0.11
CA VAL A 50 -0.67 -6.29 -0.14
C VAL A 50 0.21 -6.30 1.11
N TYR A 51 -0.38 -6.12 2.30
CA TYR A 51 0.33 -6.31 3.56
C TYR A 51 0.97 -7.71 3.62
N ASP A 52 0.19 -8.76 3.40
CA ASP A 52 0.67 -10.15 3.45
C ASP A 52 1.77 -10.42 2.43
N GLN A 53 1.67 -9.83 1.23
CA GLN A 53 2.68 -9.94 0.19
C GLN A 53 4.01 -9.29 0.61
N VAL A 54 3.97 -8.08 1.17
CA VAL A 54 5.16 -7.40 1.70
C VAL A 54 5.75 -8.21 2.85
N ARG A 55 4.91 -8.62 3.82
CA ARG A 55 5.37 -9.36 4.99
C ARG A 55 6.06 -10.67 4.61
N THR A 56 5.39 -11.46 3.76
CA THR A 56 5.94 -12.71 3.22
C THR A 56 7.26 -12.45 2.50
N PHE A 57 7.34 -11.39 1.66
CA PHE A 57 8.56 -11.07 0.93
C PHE A 57 9.74 -10.74 1.86
N VAL A 58 9.50 -10.01 2.95
CA VAL A 58 10.51 -9.75 3.98
C VAL A 58 10.95 -11.06 4.67
N ASP A 59 9.99 -11.90 5.06
CA ASP A 59 10.26 -13.12 5.82
C ASP A 59 11.04 -14.15 5.01
N ILE A 60 10.62 -14.43 3.76
CA ILE A 60 11.32 -15.37 2.88
C ILE A 60 12.71 -14.87 2.46
N SER A 61 12.91 -13.55 2.49
CA SER A 61 14.21 -12.93 2.25
C SER A 61 15.09 -12.89 3.50
N ALA A 62 14.62 -13.45 4.63
CA ALA A 62 15.30 -13.40 5.92
C ALA A 62 15.71 -11.97 6.33
N GLY A 63 14.83 -10.98 6.07
CA GLY A 63 15.08 -9.57 6.40
C GLY A 63 16.05 -8.82 5.49
N ASN A 64 16.56 -9.45 4.42
CA ASN A 64 17.50 -8.80 3.49
C ASN A 64 16.85 -7.72 2.61
N THR A 65 15.52 -7.55 2.68
CA THR A 65 14.80 -6.42 2.09
C THR A 65 15.26 -5.07 2.63
N SER A 66 15.91 -5.05 3.80
CA SER A 66 16.58 -3.87 4.37
C SER A 66 17.67 -3.29 3.45
N ASN A 67 18.24 -4.09 2.55
CA ASN A 67 19.24 -3.65 1.57
C ASN A 67 18.63 -3.08 0.27
N LEU A 68 17.31 -3.19 0.08
CA LEU A 68 16.63 -2.65 -1.10
C LEU A 68 16.54 -1.13 -1.01
N THR A 69 16.63 -0.47 -2.16
CA THR A 69 16.39 0.98 -2.25
C THR A 69 14.92 1.29 -1.98
N ARG A 70 14.64 2.52 -1.54
CA ARG A 70 13.26 3.01 -1.37
C ARG A 70 12.43 2.86 -2.64
N GLU A 71 13.04 3.08 -3.80
CA GLU A 71 12.39 2.91 -5.09
C GLU A 71 11.98 1.46 -5.34
N GLN A 72 12.87 0.50 -5.06
CA GLN A 72 12.56 -0.93 -5.19
C GLN A 72 11.41 -1.34 -4.25
N LYS A 73 11.43 -0.85 -3.00
CA LYS A 73 10.37 -1.09 -2.01
C LYS A 73 9.02 -0.51 -2.45
N GLY A 74 8.98 0.75 -2.87
CA GLY A 74 7.77 1.40 -3.35
C GLY A 74 7.22 0.73 -4.62
N ARG A 75 8.09 0.39 -5.58
CA ARG A 75 7.68 -0.30 -6.81
C ARG A 75 7.07 -1.67 -6.53
N PHE A 76 7.58 -2.39 -5.52
CA PHE A 76 6.97 -3.65 -5.08
C PHE A 76 5.53 -3.45 -4.60
N VAL A 77 5.31 -2.48 -3.69
CA VAL A 77 3.96 -2.15 -3.18
C VAL A 77 3.03 -1.73 -4.31
N ALA A 78 3.47 -0.83 -5.20
CA ALA A 78 2.69 -0.38 -6.34
C ALA A 78 2.27 -1.54 -7.25
N THR A 79 3.20 -2.46 -7.54
CA THR A 79 2.93 -3.65 -8.37
C THR A 79 1.91 -4.58 -7.71
N CYS A 80 2.07 -4.84 -6.41
CA CYS A 80 1.13 -5.63 -5.62
C CYS A 80 -0.27 -5.01 -5.61
N TRP A 81 -0.36 -3.69 -5.43
CA TRP A 81 -1.62 -2.96 -5.45
C TRP A 81 -2.33 -3.04 -6.80
N ILE A 82 -1.60 -2.82 -7.90
CA ILE A 82 -2.14 -2.92 -9.27
C ILE A 82 -2.73 -4.32 -9.52
N ALA A 83 -2.08 -5.38 -9.04
CA ALA A 83 -2.61 -6.73 -9.14
C ALA A 83 -3.95 -6.88 -8.38
N GLN A 84 -4.10 -6.26 -7.21
CA GLN A 84 -5.39 -6.24 -6.49
C GLN A 84 -6.44 -5.41 -7.21
N ILE A 85 -6.07 -4.28 -7.82
CA ILE A 85 -6.99 -3.50 -8.65
C ILE A 85 -7.54 -4.35 -9.80
N HIS A 86 -6.71 -5.09 -10.52
CA HIS A 86 -7.17 -6.00 -11.57
C HIS A 86 -8.05 -7.15 -11.05
N ARG A 87 -7.83 -7.62 -9.83
CA ARG A 87 -8.65 -8.66 -9.19
C ARG A 87 -10.05 -8.15 -8.83
N HIS A 88 -10.16 -6.92 -8.33
CA HIS A 88 -11.38 -6.41 -7.71
C HIS A 88 -12.19 -5.45 -8.60
N ILE A 89 -11.54 -4.79 -9.56
CA ILE A 89 -12.17 -3.78 -10.43
C ILE A 89 -12.08 -4.25 -11.88
N PRO A 90 -13.18 -4.77 -12.46
CA PRO A 90 -13.23 -5.08 -13.88
C PRO A 90 -13.01 -3.82 -14.72
N ASN A 91 -12.08 -3.87 -15.69
CA ASN A 91 -11.73 -2.75 -16.57
C ASN A 91 -11.33 -1.48 -15.80
N PRO A 92 -10.24 -1.50 -15.01
CA PRO A 92 -9.83 -0.37 -14.20
C PRO A 92 -9.45 0.82 -15.09
N LYS A 93 -9.63 2.04 -14.58
CA LYS A 93 -9.15 3.25 -15.25
C LYS A 93 -7.63 3.18 -15.40
N PRO A 94 -7.03 3.68 -16.50
CA PRO A 94 -5.58 3.69 -16.67
C PRO A 94 -4.84 4.33 -15.50
N SER A 95 -5.40 5.39 -14.90
CA SER A 95 -4.79 6.06 -13.73
C SER A 95 -4.78 5.23 -12.44
N TYR A 96 -5.53 4.13 -12.35
CA TYR A 96 -5.50 3.20 -11.21
C TYR A 96 -4.42 2.13 -11.37
N VAL A 97 -3.89 1.97 -12.59
CA VAL A 97 -2.92 0.93 -12.97
C VAL A 97 -1.71 1.54 -13.68
N ALA A 98 -1.42 2.81 -13.39
CA ALA A 98 -0.26 3.51 -13.95
C ALA A 98 1.03 2.79 -13.52
N ASP A 99 1.99 2.66 -14.45
CA ASP A 99 3.30 2.10 -14.12
C ASP A 99 4.07 3.07 -13.21
N TRP A 100 5.11 2.55 -12.55
CA TRP A 100 5.91 3.25 -11.56
C TRP A 100 6.36 4.64 -12.03
N ASP A 101 6.89 4.74 -13.25
CA ASP A 101 7.45 5.98 -13.79
C ASP A 101 6.37 7.05 -14.05
N ASP A 102 5.10 6.65 -14.18
CA ASP A 102 3.95 7.53 -14.37
C ASP A 102 3.26 7.91 -13.03
N LEU A 103 3.63 7.28 -11.92
CA LEU A 103 3.09 7.60 -10.61
C LEU A 103 3.58 8.98 -10.13
N PRO A 104 2.71 9.80 -9.52
CA PRO A 104 3.13 11.03 -8.86
C PRO A 104 4.20 10.75 -7.78
N LYS A 105 5.19 11.63 -7.66
CA LYS A 105 6.29 11.44 -6.68
C LYS A 105 5.83 11.28 -5.25
N TRP A 106 4.76 11.96 -4.84
CA TRP A 106 4.20 11.80 -3.48
C TRP A 106 3.67 10.39 -3.23
N GLN A 107 3.10 9.76 -4.27
CA GLN A 107 2.55 8.41 -4.19
C GLN A 107 3.69 7.39 -4.18
N GLN A 108 4.71 7.58 -5.02
CA GLN A 108 5.95 6.76 -4.98
C GLN A 108 6.58 6.76 -3.56
N GLN A 109 6.62 7.92 -2.89
CA GLN A 109 7.13 8.01 -1.51
C GLN A 109 6.19 7.36 -0.48
N THR A 110 4.88 7.46 -0.68
CA THR A 110 3.88 6.82 0.18
C THR A 110 3.98 5.30 0.08
N ASP A 111 4.10 4.74 -1.12
CA ASP A 111 4.26 3.30 -1.35
C ASP A 111 5.55 2.77 -0.71
N ALA A 112 6.65 3.55 -0.76
CA ALA A 112 7.87 3.21 -0.06
C ALA A 112 7.71 3.25 1.47
N ASP A 113 7.03 4.27 2.01
CA ASP A 113 6.75 4.38 3.45
C ASP A 113 5.84 3.21 3.93
N ILE A 114 4.89 2.74 3.11
CA ILE A 114 4.08 1.55 3.41
C ILE A 114 4.94 0.32 3.54
N PHE A 115 5.83 0.06 2.58
CA PHE A 115 6.73 -1.10 2.65
C PHE A 115 7.57 -1.04 3.93
N GLU A 116 8.21 0.10 4.20
CA GLU A 116 9.07 0.28 5.38
C GLU A 116 8.30 0.14 6.69
N HIS A 117 7.07 0.64 6.73
CA HIS A 117 6.19 0.52 7.90
C HIS A 117 5.86 -0.94 8.20
N ILE A 118 5.46 -1.71 7.18
CA ILE A 118 5.20 -3.14 7.32
C ILE A 118 6.49 -3.87 7.67
N GLU A 119 7.61 -3.54 7.03
CA GLU A 119 8.91 -4.15 7.32
C GLU A 119 9.29 -4.06 8.80
N GLN A 120 9.00 -2.92 9.44
CA GLN A 120 9.35 -2.63 10.83
C GLN A 120 8.30 -3.06 11.87
N ASN A 121 7.03 -3.24 11.46
CA ASN A 121 5.92 -3.57 12.35
C ASN A 121 5.26 -4.91 11.95
N PRO A 122 5.79 -6.05 12.44
CA PRO A 122 5.25 -7.38 12.18
C PRO A 122 3.95 -7.67 12.94
#